data_AF-A0A7Y3HQW0-F1
#
_entry.id   AF-A0A7Y3HQW0-F1
#
_cell.length_a   1.000
_cell.length_b   1.000
_cell.length_c   1.000
_cell.angle_alpha   90.00
_cell.angle_beta   90.00
_cell.angle_gamma   90.00
#
_symmetry.space_group_name_H-M   'P 1'
#
loop_
_entity.id
_entity.type
_entity.pdbx_description
1 polymer ?
#
loop_
_entity_poly.entity_id
_entity_poly.type
_entity_poly.pdbx_seq_one_letter_code
_entity_poly.pdbx_strand_id
1 'polypeptide(L)' 'MISRTPWWIRIPVLFFIIFGLMEYFIDSGAKPAFIEYPITQVFMLMVLLILVAIELILKSIENVMFRTLSPEAQERY' A
#
# COMPACT_ATOMS: atom_id res chain seq x y z
N MET A 1 -16.81 0.54 -2.66
CA MET A 1 -16.00 1.02 -3.80
C MET A 1 -14.92 2.02 -3.37
N ILE A 2 -13.90 1.58 -2.62
CA ILE A 2 -12.84 2.51 -2.16
C ILE A 2 -11.78 2.77 -3.26
N SER A 3 -11.68 1.91 -4.27
CA SER A 3 -10.89 2.18 -5.48
C SER A 3 -11.26 1.27 -6.65
N ARG A 4 -11.34 1.83 -7.86
CA ARG A 4 -11.51 1.06 -9.11
C ARG A 4 -10.24 0.33 -9.55
N THR A 5 -9.10 0.68 -8.97
CA THR A 5 -7.81 0.05 -9.26
C THR A 5 -7.62 -1.19 -8.39
N PRO A 6 -7.26 -2.34 -8.95
CA PRO A 6 -7.00 -3.54 -8.16
C PRO A 6 -5.85 -3.35 -7.16
N TRP A 7 -6.03 -3.87 -5.95
CA TRP A 7 -5.05 -3.75 -4.86
C TRP A 7 -3.67 -4.31 -5.22
N TRP A 8 -3.64 -5.43 -5.96
CA TRP A 8 -2.43 -6.09 -6.42
C TRP A 8 -1.65 -5.30 -7.47
N ILE A 9 -2.22 -4.20 -8.00
CA ILE A 9 -1.53 -3.22 -8.85
C ILE A 9 -1.15 -1.99 -8.02
N ARG A 10 -2.11 -1.46 -7.24
CA ARG A 10 -1.90 -0.25 -6.45
C ARG A 10 -0.76 -0.39 -5.44
N ILE A 11 -0.73 -1.49 -4.68
CA ILE A 11 0.28 -1.70 -3.64
C ILE A 11 1.70 -1.74 -4.26
N PRO A 12 1.98 -2.57 -5.29
CA PRO A 12 3.29 -2.54 -5.94
C PRO A 12 3.66 -1.19 -6.53
N VAL A 13 2.73 -0.51 -7.22
CA VAL A 13 3.01 0.81 -7.82
C VAL A 13 3.41 1.82 -6.76
N LEU A 14 2.63 1.94 -5.66
CA LEU A 14 2.97 2.85 -4.57
C LEU A 14 4.28 2.46 -3.90
N PHE A 15 4.52 1.17 -3.69
CA PHE A 15 5.77 0.67 -3.11
C PHE A 15 6.99 1.07 -3.96
N PHE A 16 6.94 0.88 -5.27
CA PHE A 16 8.05 1.24 -6.16
C PHE A 16 8.20 2.75 -6.36
N ILE A 17 7.12 3.52 -6.27
CA ILE A 17 7.21 4.99 -6.21
C ILE A 17 7.98 5.41 -4.95
N ILE A 18 7.62 4.86 -3.78
CA ILE A 18 8.29 5.17 -2.52
C ILE A 18 9.76 4.71 -2.56
N PHE A 19 10.04 3.54 -3.14
CA PHE A 19 11.39 3.06 -3.36
C PHE A 19 12.20 4.03 -4.23
N GLY A 20 11.64 4.48 -5.35
CA GLY A 20 12.30 5.45 -6.23
C GLY A 20 12.53 6.80 -5.55
N LEU A 21 11.57 7.27 -4.76
CA LEU A 21 11.71 8.50 -3.97
C LEU A 21 12.80 8.35 -2.90
N MET A 22 12.82 7.22 -2.19
CA MET A 22 13.85 6.91 -1.21
C MET A 22 15.24 6.91 -1.85
N GLU A 23 15.43 6.22 -2.98
CA GLU A 23 16.69 6.22 -3.71
C GLU A 23 17.08 7.63 -4.22
N TYR A 24 16.09 8.44 -4.63
CA TYR A 24 16.34 9.81 -5.09
C TYR A 24 16.74 10.77 -3.96
N PHE A 25 16.16 10.62 -2.76
CA PHE A 25 16.39 11.54 -1.65
C PHE A 25 17.55 11.13 -0.73
N ILE A 26 17.92 9.84 -0.70
CA ILE A 26 19.04 9.37 0.11
C ILE A 26 20.32 9.47 -0.72
N ASP A 27 21.17 10.43 -0.36
CA ASP A 27 22.51 10.51 -0.93
C ASP A 27 23.34 9.31 -0.47
N SER A 28 23.67 8.44 -1.42
CA SER A 28 24.44 7.20 -1.25
C SER A 28 25.68 7.17 -2.15
N GLY A 29 26.04 8.34 -2.70
CA GLY A 29 27.19 8.49 -3.59
C GLY A 29 27.06 7.65 -4.87
N ALA A 30 27.99 6.71 -5.07
CA ALA A 30 28.05 5.89 -6.28
C ALA A 30 27.24 4.59 -6.21
N LYS A 31 26.68 4.24 -5.04
CA LYS A 31 25.90 3.02 -4.83
C LYS A 31 24.44 3.36 -4.62
N PRO A 32 23.51 2.46 -4.96
CA PRO A 32 22.12 2.57 -4.52
C PRO A 32 22.01 2.65 -2.99
N ALA A 33 21.03 3.41 -2.51
CA ALA A 33 20.82 3.63 -1.08
C ALA A 33 20.47 2.31 -0.36
N PHE A 34 19.73 1.42 -1.02
CA PHE A 34 19.37 0.11 -0.46
C PHE A 34 20.56 -0.83 -0.20
N ILE A 35 21.70 -0.58 -0.85
CA ILE A 35 22.95 -1.32 -0.66
C ILE A 35 23.81 -0.63 0.39
N GLU A 36 23.99 0.69 0.28
CA GLU A 36 24.87 1.44 1.18
C GLU A 36 24.31 1.50 2.61
N TYR A 37 22.99 1.60 2.75
CA TYR A 37 22.31 1.75 4.04
C TYR A 37 21.31 0.61 4.28
N PRO A 38 21.71 -0.52 4.90
CA PRO A 38 20.80 -1.66 5.13
C PRO A 38 19.50 -1.32 5.89
N ILE A 39 19.50 -0.25 6.69
CA ILE A 39 18.31 0.25 7.39
C ILE A 39 17.16 0.60 6.45
N THR A 40 17.48 1.03 5.22
CA THR A 40 16.48 1.31 4.17
C THR A 40 15.65 0.09 3.82
N GLN A 41 16.20 -1.13 3.92
CA GLN A 41 15.46 -2.37 3.67
C GLN A 41 14.39 -2.60 4.76
N VAL A 42 14.72 -2.28 6.01
CA VAL A 42 13.77 -2.33 7.14
C VAL A 42 12.69 -1.27 6.97
N PHE A 43 13.07 -0.06 6.54
CA PHE A 43 12.12 0.99 6.18
C PHE A 43 11.17 0.55 5.06
N MET A 44 11.69 -0.02 3.97
CA MET A 44 10.88 -0.52 2.87
C MET A 44 9.95 -1.67 3.31
N LEU A 45 10.44 -2.59 4.14
CA LEU A 45 9.59 -3.63 4.73
C LEU A 45 8.45 -3.03 5.56
N MET A 46 8.75 -2.03 6.38
CA MET A 46 7.74 -1.33 7.18
C MET A 46 6.70 -0.63 6.30
N VAL A 47 7.14 0.07 5.25
CA VAL A 47 6.24 0.69 4.26
C VAL A 47 5.33 -0.36 3.62
N LEU A 48 5.87 -1.51 3.21
CA LEU A 48 5.07 -2.59 2.63
C LEU A 48 4.01 -3.09 3.61
N LEU A 49 4.38 -3.31 4.88
CA LEU A 49 3.46 -3.73 5.92
C LEU A 49 2.34 -2.69 6.14
N ILE A 50 2.67 -1.40 6.13
CA ILE A 50 1.68 -0.32 6.25
C ILE A 50 0.72 -0.31 5.06
N LEU A 51 1.22 -0.45 3.82
CA LEU A 51 0.39 -0.49 2.62
C LEU A 51 -0.61 -1.67 2.67
N VAL A 52 -0.14 -2.85 3.08
CA VAL A 52 -0.99 -4.04 3.24
C VAL A 52 -1.98 -3.85 4.39
N ALA A 53 -1.55 -3.31 5.53
CA ALA A 53 -2.42 -3.07 6.68
C ALA A 53 -3.57 -2.11 6.33
N ILE A 54 -3.27 -1.03 5.62
CA ILE A 54 -4.29 -0.09 5.12
C ILE A 54 -5.27 -0.81 4.19
N GLU A 55 -4.79 -1.62 3.25
CA GLU A 55 -5.66 -2.39 2.35
C GLU A 55 -6.63 -3.31 3.11
N LEU A 56 -6.13 -4.01 4.13
CA LEU A 56 -6.94 -4.88 4.98
C LEU A 56 -7.99 -4.10 5.77
N ILE A 57 -7.64 -2.92 6.30
CA ILE A 57 -8.57 -2.04 7.01
C ILE A 57 -9.67 -1.57 6.06
N LEU A 58 -9.32 -1.09 4.87
CA LEU A 58 -10.29 -0.60 3.88
C LEU A 58 -11.26 -1.72 3.46
N LYS A 59 -10.75 -2.92 3.22
CA LYS A 59 -11.58 -4.09 2.89
C LYS A 59 -12.49 -4.50 4.05
N SER A 60 -11.99 -4.39 5.28
CA SER A 60 -12.78 -4.66 6.49
C SER A 60 -13.91 -3.64 6.64
N ILE A 61 -13.63 -2.35 6.43
CA ILE A 61 -14.63 -1.28 6.44
C ILE A 61 -15.69 -1.53 5.38
N GLU A 62 -15.29 -1.86 4.14
CA GLU A 62 -16.24 -2.15 3.05
C GLU A 62 -17.16 -3.32 3.39
N ASN A 63 -16.62 -4.41 3.95
CA ASN A 63 -17.41 -5.55 4.39
C ASN A 63 -18.38 -5.19 5.52
N VAL A 64 -17.97 -4.37 6.48
CA VAL A 64 -18.85 -3.87 7.56
C VAL A 64 -19.96 -3.01 6.96
N MET A 65 -19.63 -2.04 6.10
CA MET A 65 -20.60 -1.17 5.44
C MET A 65 -21.62 -1.98 4.63
N PHE A 66 -21.15 -2.96 3.85
CA PHE A 66 -22.03 -3.85 3.06
C PHE A 66 -23.03 -4.60 3.95
N ARG A 67 -22.58 -5.12 5.10
CA ARG A 67 -23.43 -5.84 6.05
C ARG A 67 -24.47 -4.96 6.74
N THR A 68 -24.27 -3.65 6.78
CA THR A 68 -25.25 -2.70 7.36
C THR A 68 -26.39 -2.32 6.42
N LEU A 69 -26.33 -2.70 5.14
CA LEU A 69 -27.37 -2.41 4.16
C LEU A 69 -28.59 -3.33 4.32
N SER A 70 -29.76 -2.86 3.91
CA SER A 70 -30.94 -3.71 3.76
C SER A 70 -30.73 -4.72 2.63
N PRO A 71 -31.47 -5.85 2.62
CA PRO A 71 -31.35 -6.85 1.57
C PRO A 71 -31.53 -6.28 0.15
N GLU A 72 -32.49 -5.38 -0.07
CA GLU A 72 -32.71 -4.76 -1.39
C GLU A 72 -31.55 -3.82 -1.79
N ALA A 73 -30.92 -3.19 -0.80
CA ALA A 73 -29.76 -2.33 -1.04
C ALA A 73 -28.48 -3.15 -1.29
N GLN A 74 -28.35 -4.36 -0.72
CA GLN A 74 -27.24 -5.27 -1.00
C GLN A 74 -27.28 -5.83 -2.43
N GLU A 75 -28.47 -6.12 -2.97
CA GLU A 75 -28.62 -6.56 -4.37
C GLU A 75 -28.16 -5.51 -5.39
N ARG A 76 -28.15 -4.23 -4.98
CA ARG A 76 -27.77 -3.09 -5.81
C ARG A 76 -26.39 -2.51 -5.49
N TYR A 77 -25.70 -3.05 -4.48
CA TYR A 77 -24.39 -2.58 -4.00
C TYR A 77 -23.24 -3.13 -4.84
#